data_AF-A0AA37KG40-F1
#
_entry.id   AF-A0AA37KG40-F1
#
_cell.length_a   1.000
_cell.length_b   1.000
_cell.length_c   1.000
_cell.angle_alpha   90.00
_cell.angle_beta   90.00
_cell.angle_gamma   90.00
#
_symmetry.space_group_name_H-M   'P 1'
#
loop_
_entity.id
_entity.type
_entity.pdbx_description
1 polymer ?
#
loop_
_entity_poly.entity_id
_entity_poly.type
_entity_poly.pdbx_seq_one_letter_code
_entity_poly.pdbx_strand_id
1 'polypeptide(L)'
;METIKIKDFTGSCFGLFMEGEFVCSDDWQAMREQAVRLAYRQEKKVSISAIKYEGTDEDPVIKEGQPIMQFSKHNDTVYIVGGID
;
A
#
# COMPACT_ATOMS: atom_id res chain seq x y z
N MET A 1 8.68 -34.55 4.70
CA MET A 1 9.23 -33.17 4.80
C MET A 1 8.09 -32.31 5.31
N GLU A 2 8.27 -31.63 6.43
CA GLU A 2 7.30 -30.63 6.88
C GLU A 2 7.43 -29.37 6.03
N THR A 3 6.29 -28.85 5.58
CA THR A 3 6.23 -27.56 4.87
C THR A 3 6.07 -26.46 5.92
N ILE A 4 7.14 -25.70 6.16
CA ILE A 4 7.08 -24.51 7.00
C ILE A 4 6.49 -23.36 6.17
N LYS A 5 5.44 -22.70 6.69
CA LYS A 5 4.89 -21.48 6.10
C LYS A 5 5.50 -20.28 6.81
N ILE A 6 6.13 -19.38 6.06
CA ILE A 6 6.72 -18.14 6.59
C ILE A 6 5.82 -16.97 6.19
N LYS A 7 5.46 -16.13 7.17
CA LYS A 7 4.86 -14.82 6.95
C LYS A 7 5.84 -13.78 7.49
N ASP A 8 6.51 -13.06 6.60
CA ASP A 8 7.49 -12.03 6.96
C ASP A 8 6.89 -10.64 6.74
N PHE A 9 6.76 -9.89 7.84
CA PHE A 9 6.21 -8.54 7.87
C PHE A 9 7.29 -7.49 8.20
N THR A 10 8.56 -7.88 8.19
CA THR A 10 9.69 -7.01 8.53
C THR A 10 10.30 -6.32 7.31
N GLY A 11 9.94 -6.76 6.10
CA GLY A 11 10.61 -6.35 4.86
C GLY A 11 10.29 -4.95 4.35
N SER A 12 9.24 -4.29 4.84
CA SER A 12 8.85 -2.97 4.33
C SER A 12 8.13 -2.10 5.35
N CYS A 13 8.45 -0.81 5.32
CA CYS A 13 7.81 0.22 6.13
C CYS A 13 6.58 0.83 5.43
N PHE A 14 6.36 0.55 4.14
CA PHE A 14 5.34 1.18 3.32
C PHE A 14 4.51 0.18 2.53
N GLY A 15 3.24 0.48 2.34
CA GLY A 15 2.31 -0.36 1.59
C GLY A 15 1.41 0.48 0.70
N LEU A 16 0.91 -0.15 -0.36
CA LEU A 16 -0.15 0.37 -1.19
C LEU A 16 -1.50 0.07 -0.53
N PHE A 17 -2.31 1.10 -0.37
CA PHE A 17 -3.65 1.02 0.19
C PHE A 17 -4.68 1.57 -0.79
N MET A 18 -5.86 0.97 -0.80
CA MET A 18 -7.02 1.42 -1.57
C MET A 18 -8.22 1.45 -0.65
N GLU A 19 -8.82 2.63 -0.44
CA GLU A 19 -9.90 2.82 0.54
C GLU A 19 -9.55 2.31 1.95
N GLY A 20 -8.28 2.41 2.37
CA GLY A 20 -7.80 1.95 3.67
C GLY A 20 -7.46 0.46 3.76
N GLU A 21 -7.75 -0.32 2.72
CA GLU A 21 -7.41 -1.74 2.65
C GLU A 21 -6.02 -1.96 2.07
N PHE A 22 -5.25 -2.86 2.68
CA PHE A 22 -3.92 -3.22 2.21
C PHE A 22 -4.00 -3.99 0.89
N VAL A 23 -3.22 -3.54 -0.10
CA VAL A 23 -3.13 -4.18 -1.42
C VAL A 23 -1.83 -4.98 -1.53
N CYS A 24 -0.70 -4.33 -1.35
CA CYS A 24 0.62 -4.95 -1.41
C CYS A 24 1.69 -4.09 -0.74
N SER A 25 2.87 -4.69 -0.53
CA SER A 25 4.07 -4.02 -0.09
C SER A 25 5.24 -4.58 -0.90
N ASP A 26 5.50 -3.93 -2.03
CA ASP A 26 6.53 -4.30 -3.01
C ASP A 26 7.65 -3.26 -3.03
N ASP A 27 8.55 -3.34 -4.01
CA ASP A 27 9.50 -2.25 -4.26
C ASP A 27 8.76 -0.94 -4.59
N TRP A 28 9.42 0.18 -4.29
CA TRP A 28 8.82 1.51 -4.40
C TRP A 28 8.29 1.82 -5.80
N GLN A 29 9.00 1.42 -6.85
CA GLN A 29 8.60 1.72 -8.21
C GLN A 29 7.38 0.89 -8.61
N ALA A 30 7.37 -0.41 -8.31
CA ALA A 30 6.23 -1.29 -8.56
C ALA A 30 4.97 -0.81 -7.83
N MET A 31 5.09 -0.44 -6.56
CA MET A 31 3.97 0.13 -5.79
C MET A 31 3.43 1.40 -6.44
N ARG A 32 4.30 2.31 -6.90
CA ARG A 32 3.89 3.57 -7.53
C ARG A 32 3.21 3.34 -8.87
N GLU A 33 3.71 2.45 -9.70
CA GLU A 33 3.08 2.08 -10.98
C GLU A 33 1.71 1.42 -10.78
N GLN A 34 1.60 0.53 -9.79
CA GLN A 34 0.34 -0.11 -9.44
C GLN A 34 -0.67 0.90 -8.88
N ALA A 35 -0.23 1.84 -8.04
CA ALA A 35 -1.07 2.90 -7.49
C ALA A 35 -1.70 3.76 -8.59
N VAL A 36 -0.91 4.16 -9.60
CA VAL A 36 -1.41 4.92 -10.77
C VAL A 36 -2.46 4.12 -11.53
N ARG A 37 -2.21 2.82 -11.80
CA ARG A 37 -3.17 1.95 -12.48
C ARG A 37 -4.47 1.81 -11.71
N LEU A 38 -4.39 1.65 -10.38
CA LEU A 38 -5.57 1.52 -9.53
C LEU A 38 -6.38 2.82 -9.47
N ALA A 39 -5.71 3.96 -9.26
CA ALA A 39 -6.37 5.27 -9.22
C ALA A 39 -7.08 5.58 -10.55
N TYR A 40 -6.43 5.29 -11.69
CA TYR A 40 -6.99 5.53 -13.01
C TYR A 40 -8.22 4.65 -13.31
N ARG A 41 -8.18 3.36 -12.92
CA ARG A 41 -9.21 2.38 -13.28
C ARG A 41 -10.38 2.33 -12.32
N GLN A 42 -10.14 2.47 -11.02
CA GLN A 42 -11.16 2.23 -10.01
C GLN A 42 -11.83 3.50 -9.48
N GLU A 43 -11.33 4.70 -9.83
CA GLU A 43 -11.84 5.99 -9.33
C GLU A 43 -11.93 6.06 -7.80
N LYS A 44 -11.08 5.28 -7.12
CA LYS A 44 -10.98 5.19 -5.66
C LYS A 44 -9.79 5.98 -5.16
N LYS A 45 -9.83 6.33 -3.88
CA LYS A 45 -8.67 6.88 -3.17
C LYS A 45 -7.63 5.79 -3.02
N VAL A 46 -6.45 6.05 -3.57
CA VAL A 46 -5.29 5.18 -3.48
C VAL A 46 -4.16 5.94 -2.80
N SER A 47 -3.42 5.25 -1.94
CA SER A 47 -2.31 5.83 -1.18
C SER A 47 -1.17 4.85 -1.05
N ILE A 48 0.06 5.37 -1.03
CA ILE A 48 1.19 4.67 -0.43
C ILE A 48 1.36 5.26 0.95
N SER A 49 1.25 4.42 1.97
CA SER A 49 1.19 4.82 3.37
C SER A 49 2.16 3.98 4.19
N ALA A 50 2.61 4.52 5.32
CA ALA A 50 3.32 3.72 6.32
C ALA A 50 2.46 2.52 6.72
N ILE A 51 3.06 1.35 6.86
CA ILE A 51 2.37 0.17 7.36
C ILE A 51 2.29 0.27 8.88
N LYS A 52 1.09 0.07 9.44
CA LYS A 52 0.89 -0.20 10.86
C LYS A 52 0.52 -1.66 11.05
N TYR A 53 1.13 -2.29 12.03
CA TYR A 53 0.78 -3.64 12.47
C TYR A 53 -0.03 -3.53 13.76
N GLU A 54 -1.20 -4.17 13.77
CA GLU A 54 -2.05 -4.37 14.94
C GLU A 54 -2.33 -5.87 15.12
N GLY A 55 -3.03 -6.25 16.18
CA GLY A 55 -3.39 -7.65 16.46
C GLY A 55 -2.36 -8.37 17.33
N THR A 56 -2.12 -9.65 17.05
CA THR A 56 -1.18 -10.49 17.81
C THR A 56 -0.02 -10.96 16.93
N ASP A 57 1.04 -11.48 17.53
CA ASP A 57 2.17 -12.06 16.79
C ASP A 57 1.76 -13.25 15.91
N GLU A 58 0.69 -13.95 16.30
CA GLU A 58 0.14 -15.12 15.61
C GLU A 58 -0.83 -14.74 14.48
N ASP A 59 -1.51 -13.58 14.61
CA ASP A 59 -2.44 -13.04 13.63
C ASP A 59 -2.30 -11.51 13.50
N PRO A 60 -1.21 -11.04 12.84
CA PRO A 60 -0.99 -9.62 12.65
C PRO A 60 -1.92 -9.08 11.56
N VAL A 61 -2.50 -7.92 11.82
CA VAL A 61 -3.36 -7.19 10.89
C VAL A 61 -2.60 -5.99 10.37
N ILE A 62 -2.51 -5.88 9.04
CA ILE A 62 -1.96 -4.69 8.39
C ILE A 62 -3.03 -3.61 8.33
N LYS A 63 -2.69 -2.41 8.83
CA LYS A 63 -3.52 -1.21 8.79
C LYS A 63 -2.82 -0.09 8.06
N GLU A 64 -3.62 0.77 7.45
CA GLU A 64 -3.13 2.00 6.85
C GLU A 64 -2.61 2.94 7.95
N GLY A 65 -1.33 3.31 7.84
CA GLY A 65 -0.70 4.31 8.68
C GLY A 65 -0.79 5.71 8.10
N GLN A 66 0.26 6.49 8.32
CA GLN A 66 0.34 7.84 7.76
C GLN A 66 0.52 7.77 6.24
N PRO A 67 -0.33 8.44 5.45
CA PRO A 67 -0.15 8.51 4.01
C PRO A 67 1.06 9.35 3.65
N ILE A 68 1.87 8.82 2.73
CA ILE A 68 3.09 9.44 2.21
C ILE A 68 2.83 10.02 0.82
N MET A 69 2.14 9.25 -0.01
CA MET A 69 1.70 9.64 -1.35
C MET A 69 0.24 9.28 -1.54
N GLN A 70 -0.50 10.19 -2.16
CA GLN A 70 -1.90 10.01 -2.51
C GLN A 70 -2.08 10.13 -4.01
N PHE A 71 -2.96 9.29 -4.55
CA PHE A 71 -3.22 9.17 -5.96
C PHE A 71 -4.72 9.37 -6.18
N SER A 72 -5.07 10.30 -7.06
CA SER A 72 -6.45 10.58 -7.43
C SER A 72 -6.57 10.80 -8.93
N LYS A 73 -7.64 10.30 -9.52
CA LYS A 73 -7.97 10.55 -10.93
C LYS A 73 -8.83 11.80 -11.03
N HIS A 74 -8.52 12.65 -12.00
CA HIS A 74 -9.41 13.69 -12.47
C HIS A 74 -9.37 13.71 -14.00
N ASN A 75 -10.50 13.40 -14.64
CA ASN A 75 -10.59 13.09 -16.07
C ASN A 75 -9.59 11.99 -16.47
N ASP A 76 -8.79 12.19 -17.51
CA ASP A 76 -7.80 11.21 -17.97
C ASP A 76 -6.42 11.34 -17.30
N THR A 77 -6.33 12.09 -16.21
CA THR A 77 -5.07 12.38 -15.53
C THR A 77 -5.09 11.82 -14.10
N VAL A 78 -4.01 11.13 -13.72
CA VAL A 78 -3.76 10.76 -12.32
C VAL A 78 -2.85 11.80 -11.68
N TYR A 79 -3.33 12.41 -10.61
CA TYR A 79 -2.60 13.35 -9.78
C TYR A 79 -1.94 12.58 -8.64
N ILE A 80 -0.68 12.91 -8.38
CA ILE A 80 0.11 12.34 -7.29
C ILE A 80 0.48 13.50 -6.37
N VAL A 81 0.03 13.43 -5.12
CA VAL A 81 0.26 14.46 -4.10
C VAL A 81 1.00 13.85 -2.92
N GLY A 82 2.00 14.57 -2.40
CA GLY A 82 2.91 14.08 -1.36
C GLY A 82 4.22 13.54 -1.95
N GLY A 83 5.11 13.13 -1.06
CA GLY A 83 6.45 12.67 -1.38
C GLY A 83 7.25 12.46 -0.09
N ILE A 84 8.26 11.60 -0.18
CA ILE A 84 9.33 11.54 0.82
C ILE A 84 10.45 12.40 0.23
N ASP A 85 10.89 13.41 0.97
CA ASP A 85 12.14 14.14 0.65
C ASP A 85 13.35 13.21 0.80
#